data_AF-A0A7J6Q6G7-F1
#
_entry.id   AF-A0A7J6Q6G7-F1
#
_cell.length_a   1.000
_cell.length_b   1.000
_cell.length_c   1.000
_cell.angle_alpha   90.00
_cell.angle_beta   90.00
_cell.angle_gamma   90.00
#
_symmetry.space_group_name_H-M   'P 1'
#
loop_
_entity.id
_entity.type
_entity.pdbx_description
1 polymer ?
#
loop_
_entity_poly.entity_id
_entity_poly.type
_entity_poly.pdbx_seq_one_letter_code
_entity_poly.pdbx_strand_id
1 'polypeptide(L)'
;RNVSGVTSYTTWDKNQHIPQYCGSCWAQAVTSMLSDRISIQRNGTWPPINLAPQVLINCEYGGDCEGGDPDQALSKIQRHGLPDQTCQAYLAHDVGKCDAMHRCEECFGGNTSETLWPGTCHAIRKYKKWYVSDFGSVTGAEDMKKEIFVNG
;
A
#
# COMPACT_ATOMS: atom_id res chain seq x y z
N ARG A 1 0.74 -16.46 8.33
CA ARG A 1 1.29 -17.35 7.27
C ARG A 1 0.68 -18.75 7.31
N ASN A 2 0.36 -19.32 8.48
CA ASN A 2 -0.32 -20.61 8.56
C ASN A 2 -1.27 -20.60 9.77
N VAL A 3 -2.58 -20.53 9.51
CA VAL A 3 -3.63 -20.64 10.53
C VAL A 3 -4.30 -21.99 10.34
N SER A 4 -4.21 -22.82 11.38
CA SER A 4 -4.78 -24.17 11.45
C SER A 4 -4.32 -25.15 10.35
N GLY A 5 -3.14 -24.94 9.77
CA GLY A 5 -2.58 -25.84 8.76
C GLY A 5 -3.08 -25.58 7.33
N VAL A 6 -4.01 -24.65 7.13
CA VAL A 6 -4.79 -24.57 5.88
C VAL A 6 -4.74 -23.19 5.22
N THR A 7 -4.71 -22.12 6.00
CA THR A 7 -4.92 -20.76 5.45
C THR A 7 -3.73 -19.84 5.74
N SER A 8 -3.23 -19.19 4.69
CA SER A 8 -2.35 -18.03 4.83
C SER A 8 -3.13 -16.75 4.57
N TYR A 9 -3.12 -15.84 5.53
CA TYR A 9 -3.69 -14.50 5.37
C TYR A 9 -2.66 -13.46 4.94
N THR A 10 -1.37 -13.78 5.01
CA THR A 10 -0.31 -12.83 4.68
C THR A 10 -0.23 -12.65 3.18
N THR A 11 -0.16 -11.39 2.76
CA THR A 11 0.13 -10.99 1.40
C THR A 11 1.59 -11.29 1.04
N TRP A 12 1.94 -11.09 -0.24
CA TRP A 12 3.26 -11.44 -0.76
C TRP A 12 4.36 -10.54 -0.20
N ASP A 13 5.56 -11.09 -0.14
CA ASP A 13 6.76 -10.33 0.19
C ASP A 13 7.07 -9.32 -0.93
N LYS A 14 7.57 -8.15 -0.54
CA LYS A 14 7.88 -7.03 -1.44
C LYS A 14 9.36 -6.68 -1.36
N ASN A 15 9.88 -6.01 -2.38
CA ASN A 15 11.25 -5.49 -2.39
C ASN A 15 11.25 -3.98 -2.64
N GLN A 16 11.58 -3.20 -1.62
CA GLN A 16 11.57 -1.74 -1.71
C GLN A 16 12.76 -1.16 -2.49
N HIS A 17 13.84 -1.94 -2.67
CA HIS A 17 15.12 -1.47 -3.21
C HIS A 17 15.23 -1.57 -4.74
N ILE A 18 14.13 -1.86 -5.43
CA ILE A 18 14.07 -1.94 -6.90
C ILE A 18 12.88 -1.13 -7.41
N PRO A 19 12.96 -0.54 -8.62
CA PRO A 19 14.08 -0.58 -9.58
C PRO A 19 15.31 0.22 -9.14
N GLN A 20 15.20 1.03 -8.09
CA GLN A 20 16.28 1.81 -7.50
C GLN A 20 16.12 1.87 -5.98
N TYR A 21 17.13 2.35 -5.27
CA TYR A 21 17.05 2.50 -3.82
C TYR A 21 15.96 3.52 -3.44
N CYS A 22 15.10 3.13 -2.52
CA CYS A 22 14.12 3.99 -1.88
C CYS A 22 13.92 3.50 -0.44
N GLY A 23 14.09 4.39 0.53
CA GLY A 23 13.94 4.18 1.97
C GLY A 23 12.47 4.05 2.44
N SER A 24 11.61 3.42 1.64
CA SER A 24 10.16 3.34 1.87
C SER A 24 9.72 2.20 2.82
N CYS A 25 10.60 1.73 3.72
CA CYS A 25 10.29 0.59 4.61
C CYS A 25 9.04 0.83 5.45
N TRP A 26 8.84 2.07 5.89
CA TRP A 26 7.67 2.54 6.62
C TRP A 26 6.37 2.32 5.82
N ALA A 27 6.36 2.69 4.53
CA ALA A 27 5.20 2.56 3.65
C ALA A 27 4.92 1.08 3.30
N GLN A 28 5.98 0.30 3.06
CA GLN A 28 5.85 -1.13 2.79
C GLN A 28 5.28 -1.88 4.01
N ALA A 29 5.79 -1.59 5.22
CA ALA A 29 5.33 -2.21 6.45
C ALA A 29 3.84 -1.89 6.73
N VAL A 30 3.45 -0.62 6.66
CA VAL A 30 2.06 -0.19 6.89
C VAL A 30 1.10 -0.82 5.90
N THR A 31 1.42 -0.75 4.60
CA THR A 31 0.52 -1.30 3.57
C THR A 31 0.41 -2.81 3.64
N SER A 32 1.50 -3.54 3.91
CA SER A 32 1.47 -5.00 4.06
C SER A 32 0.71 -5.42 5.31
N MET A 33 0.94 -4.77 6.46
CA MET A 33 0.17 -5.01 7.70
C MET A 33 -1.33 -4.82 7.45
N LEU A 34 -1.75 -3.71 6.84
CA LEU A 34 -3.16 -3.45 6.56
C LEU A 34 -3.75 -4.43 5.54
N SER A 35 -2.98 -4.83 4.53
CA SER A 35 -3.42 -5.81 3.52
C SER A 35 -3.66 -7.18 4.15
N ASP A 36 -2.79 -7.60 5.07
CA ASP A 36 -2.93 -8.83 5.84
C ASP A 36 -4.16 -8.78 6.76
N ARG A 37 -4.38 -7.65 7.44
CA ARG A 37 -5.59 -7.42 8.26
C ARG A 37 -6.87 -7.44 7.43
N ILE A 38 -6.87 -6.87 6.22
CA ILE A 38 -8.00 -6.96 5.27
C ILE A 38 -8.24 -8.42 4.87
N SER A 39 -7.17 -9.20 4.64
CA SER A 39 -7.27 -10.62 4.33
C SER A 39 -7.91 -11.42 5.47
N ILE A 40 -7.50 -11.16 6.72
CA ILE A 40 -8.09 -11.75 7.94
C ILE A 40 -9.58 -11.38 8.04
N GLN A 41 -9.92 -10.09 7.96
CA GLN A 41 -11.31 -9.62 8.03
C GLN A 41 -12.21 -10.20 6.95
N ARG A 42 -11.64 -10.53 5.79
CA ARG A 42 -12.35 -11.13 4.66
C ARG A 42 -12.24 -12.65 4.63
N ASN A 43 -11.70 -13.28 5.67
CA ASN A 43 -11.50 -14.72 5.75
C ASN A 43 -10.79 -15.31 4.51
N GLY A 44 -9.79 -14.59 3.99
CA GLY A 44 -9.01 -15.01 2.82
C GLY A 44 -9.79 -15.03 1.50
N THR A 45 -10.95 -14.39 1.44
CA THR A 45 -11.82 -14.40 0.25
C THR A 45 -11.18 -13.66 -0.92
N TRP A 46 -11.24 -14.25 -2.11
CA TRP A 46 -10.76 -13.65 -3.35
C TRP A 46 -11.49 -12.32 -3.68
N PRO A 47 -10.82 -11.33 -4.30
CA PRO A 47 -9.38 -11.26 -4.57
C PRO A 47 -8.59 -10.90 -3.32
N PRO A 48 -7.32 -11.33 -3.17
CA PRO A 48 -6.40 -10.72 -2.22
C PRO A 48 -6.29 -9.21 -2.50
N ILE A 49 -6.26 -8.40 -1.45
CA ILE A 49 -6.15 -6.95 -1.56
C ILE A 49 -4.74 -6.57 -1.13
N ASN A 50 -4.06 -5.76 -1.92
CA ASN A 50 -2.77 -5.22 -1.53
C ASN A 50 -2.75 -3.72 -1.76
N LEU A 51 -2.51 -2.97 -0.69
CA LEU A 51 -2.60 -1.53 -0.72
C LEU A 51 -1.36 -0.91 -1.38
N ALA A 52 -1.55 0.18 -2.13
CA ALA A 52 -0.50 0.83 -2.93
C ALA A 52 0.52 1.62 -2.07
N PRO A 53 1.75 1.12 -1.83
CA PRO A 53 2.76 1.89 -1.08
C PRO A 53 3.19 3.15 -1.84
N GLN A 54 3.18 3.11 -3.18
CA GLN A 54 3.56 4.26 -4.00
C GLN A 54 2.66 5.47 -3.77
N VAL A 55 1.38 5.28 -3.42
CA VAL A 55 0.48 6.40 -3.09
C VAL A 55 0.90 7.09 -1.79
N LEU A 56 1.43 6.34 -0.81
CA LEU A 56 1.95 6.94 0.42
C LEU A 56 3.16 7.82 0.14
N ILE A 57 4.07 7.34 -0.71
CA ILE A 57 5.27 8.06 -1.14
C ILE A 57 4.88 9.29 -1.98
N ASN A 58 4.09 9.08 -3.04
CA ASN A 58 3.69 10.14 -3.95
C ASN A 58 3.04 11.32 -3.24
N CYS A 59 2.18 11.03 -2.25
CA CYS A 59 1.38 12.02 -1.55
C CYS A 59 1.98 12.46 -0.22
N GLU A 60 3.21 12.04 0.10
CA GLU A 60 3.90 12.34 1.35
C GLU A 60 3.03 12.04 2.59
N TYR A 61 2.32 10.91 2.53
CA TYR A 61 1.45 10.46 3.61
C TYR A 61 2.26 9.74 4.67
N GLY A 62 3.14 10.48 5.34
CA GLY A 62 4.02 9.98 6.40
C GLY A 62 5.51 10.01 6.06
N GLY A 63 5.89 10.30 4.80
CA GLY A 63 7.28 10.41 4.38
C GLY A 63 7.45 10.19 2.87
N ASP A 64 8.67 9.89 2.47
CA ASP A 64 9.14 9.75 1.08
C ASP A 64 10.19 8.62 0.97
N CYS A 65 11.04 8.63 -0.07
CA CYS A 65 12.14 7.69 -0.23
C CYS A 65 13.36 7.97 0.68
N GLU A 66 13.41 9.05 1.45
CA GLU A 66 14.46 9.31 2.45
C GLU A 66 14.07 8.82 3.85
N GLY A 67 12.80 8.47 4.04
CA GLY A 67 12.29 7.86 5.27
C GLY A 67 10.85 8.26 5.54
N GLY A 68 10.31 7.79 6.66
CA GLY A 68 8.95 8.12 7.03
C GLY A 68 8.47 7.46 8.32
N ASP A 69 7.28 7.86 8.71
CA ASP A 69 6.67 7.55 10.00
C ASP A 69 5.38 6.73 9.79
N PRO A 70 5.32 5.48 10.29
CA PRO A 70 4.16 4.62 10.19
C PRO A 70 2.88 5.18 10.82
N ASP A 71 2.98 5.92 11.94
CA ASP A 71 1.81 6.45 12.65
C ASP A 71 1.18 7.62 11.87
N GLN A 72 2.01 8.47 11.27
CA GLN A 72 1.56 9.49 10.33
C GLN A 72 0.92 8.87 9.09
N ALA A 73 1.47 7.77 8.57
CA ALA A 73 0.88 7.04 7.45
C ALA A 73 -0.51 6.51 7.79
N LEU A 74 -0.67 5.87 8.94
CA LEU A 74 -1.98 5.39 9.43
C LEU A 74 -2.98 6.53 9.61
N SER A 75 -2.55 7.66 10.20
CA SER A 75 -3.35 8.89 10.33
C SER A 75 -3.82 9.43 8.99
N LYS A 76 -2.97 9.41 7.96
CA LYS A 76 -3.34 9.85 6.60
C LYS A 76 -4.26 8.85 5.91
N ILE A 77 -4.06 7.56 6.10
CA ILE A 77 -4.95 6.50 5.59
C ILE A 77 -6.33 6.63 6.23
N GLN A 78 -6.44 6.94 7.52
CA GLN A 78 -7.73 7.18 8.19
C GLN A 78 -8.52 8.31 7.50
N ARG A 79 -7.84 9.40 7.09
CA ARG A 79 -8.49 10.59 6.51
C ARG A 79 -8.75 10.47 5.01
N HIS A 80 -7.83 9.87 4.27
CA HIS A 80 -7.85 9.91 2.80
C HIS A 80 -8.16 8.57 2.15
N GLY A 81 -7.86 7.48 2.87
CA GLY A 81 -7.88 6.10 2.38
C GLY A 81 -6.73 5.80 1.42
N LEU A 82 -6.48 4.51 1.20
CA LEU A 82 -5.50 4.02 0.23
C LEU A 82 -6.17 3.13 -0.82
N PRO A 83 -5.83 3.27 -2.11
CA PRO A 83 -6.28 2.33 -3.12
C PRO A 83 -5.48 1.02 -3.10
N ASP A 84 -5.95 0.06 -3.90
CA ASP A 84 -5.19 -1.13 -4.27
C ASP A 84 -3.94 -0.76 -5.10
N GLN A 85 -2.89 -1.58 -5.02
CA GLN A 85 -1.63 -1.40 -5.74
C GLN A 85 -1.79 -1.27 -7.26
N THR A 86 -2.88 -1.79 -7.82
CA THR A 86 -3.18 -1.64 -9.25
C THR A 86 -3.44 -0.20 -9.67
N CYS A 87 -3.81 0.69 -8.74
CA CYS A 87 -3.94 2.12 -9.03
C CYS A 87 -2.59 2.80 -9.26
N GLN A 88 -1.54 2.35 -8.59
CA GLN A 88 -0.21 2.93 -8.63
C GLN A 88 0.83 1.84 -8.36
N ALA A 89 1.43 1.34 -9.44
CA ALA A 89 2.54 0.41 -9.34
C ALA A 89 3.71 1.03 -8.58
N TYR A 90 4.48 0.21 -7.87
CA TYR A 90 5.63 0.69 -7.11
C TYR A 90 6.77 1.10 -8.05
N LEU A 91 7.22 2.35 -7.91
CA LEU A 91 8.27 2.95 -8.73
C LEU A 91 9.59 3.14 -7.98
N ALA A 92 9.58 3.03 -6.65
CA ALA A 92 10.73 3.34 -5.78
C ALA A 92 11.30 4.74 -6.04
N HIS A 93 10.43 5.74 -6.19
CA HIS A 93 10.81 7.09 -6.57
C HIS A 93 9.84 8.13 -5.99
N ASP A 94 10.37 9.30 -5.65
CA ASP A 94 9.60 10.47 -5.28
C ASP A 94 9.19 11.26 -6.52
N VAL A 95 7.88 11.33 -6.77
CA VAL A 95 7.33 12.05 -7.93
C VAL A 95 7.25 13.57 -7.71
N GLY A 96 7.49 14.05 -6.49
CA GLY A 96 7.52 15.47 -6.09
C GLY A 96 6.15 16.17 -6.06
N LYS A 97 5.10 15.59 -6.64
CA LYS A 97 3.73 16.11 -6.55
C LYS A 97 2.70 15.00 -6.60
N CYS A 98 1.76 15.00 -5.65
CA CYS A 98 0.58 14.15 -5.70
C CYS A 98 -0.64 14.88 -6.23
N ASP A 99 -1.05 14.49 -7.43
CA ASP A 99 -2.36 14.81 -8.00
C ASP A 99 -3.18 13.53 -8.23
N ALA A 100 -4.21 13.60 -9.08
CA ALA A 100 -5.07 12.46 -9.30
C ALA A 100 -4.39 11.31 -10.07
N MET A 101 -3.42 11.61 -10.96
CA MET A 101 -2.63 10.59 -11.65
C MET A 101 -1.88 9.75 -10.62
N HIS A 102 -1.20 10.43 -9.72
CA HIS A 102 -0.35 9.83 -8.69
C HIS A 102 -1.09 9.11 -7.56
N ARG A 103 -2.43 9.11 -7.59
CA ARG A 103 -3.27 8.34 -6.67
C ARG A 103 -3.88 7.12 -7.33
N CYS A 104 -4.33 7.24 -8.56
CA CYS A 104 -4.80 6.13 -9.36
C CYS A 104 -4.76 6.50 -10.83
N GLU A 105 -4.01 5.74 -11.61
CA GLU A 105 -3.93 5.92 -13.05
C GLU A 105 -4.10 4.60 -13.79
N GLU A 106 -4.39 4.73 -15.07
CA GLU A 106 -4.32 3.64 -16.03
C GLU A 106 -3.70 4.20 -17.32
N CYS A 107 -2.82 3.41 -17.94
CA CYS A 107 -2.15 3.78 -19.18
C CYS A 107 -2.58 2.84 -20.30
N PHE A 108 -2.95 3.42 -21.43
CA PHE A 108 -3.31 2.67 -22.63
C PHE A 108 -2.22 2.83 -23.69
N GLY A 109 -1.71 1.70 -24.18
CA GLY A 109 -0.80 1.67 -25.31
C GLY A 109 -1.49 2.16 -26.58
N GLY A 110 -0.84 3.04 -27.31
CA GLY A 110 -1.24 3.48 -28.64
C GLY A 110 -0.66 2.60 -29.74
N ASN A 111 -0.94 3.00 -30.99
CA ASN A 111 -0.60 2.21 -32.18
C ASN A 111 0.77 2.55 -32.78
N THR A 112 1.54 3.44 -32.15
CA THR A 112 2.89 3.84 -32.62
C THR A 112 3.95 3.41 -31.61
N SER A 113 5.20 3.24 -32.07
CA SER A 113 6.34 2.92 -31.18
C SER A 113 6.50 3.91 -30.03
N GLU A 114 6.18 5.19 -30.26
CA GLU A 114 6.25 6.27 -29.28
C GLU A 114 5.12 6.23 -28.24
N THR A 115 3.98 5.64 -28.60
CA THR A 115 2.81 5.53 -27.73
C THR A 115 2.61 4.11 -27.21
N LEU A 116 3.48 3.16 -27.55
CA LEU A 116 3.31 1.77 -27.17
C LEU A 116 3.56 1.54 -25.67
N TRP A 117 4.55 2.21 -25.09
CA TRP A 117 4.91 2.03 -23.68
C TRP A 117 5.51 3.32 -23.08
N PRO A 118 4.99 3.84 -21.94
CA PRO A 118 3.82 3.36 -21.20
C PRO A 118 2.48 3.71 -21.88
N GLY A 119 2.51 4.49 -22.96
CA GLY A 119 1.32 4.97 -23.66
C GLY A 119 0.72 6.22 -23.04
N THR A 120 -0.58 6.43 -23.23
CA THR A 120 -1.27 7.60 -22.69
C THR A 120 -1.92 7.24 -21.36
N CYS A 121 -1.49 7.91 -20.30
CA CYS A 121 -1.98 7.68 -18.95
C CYS A 121 -3.08 8.67 -18.57
N HIS A 122 -4.10 8.19 -17.86
CA HIS A 122 -5.21 8.99 -17.38
C HIS A 122 -5.54 8.67 -15.92
N ALA A 123 -5.98 9.70 -15.19
CA ALA A 123 -6.34 9.55 -13.79
C ALA A 123 -7.70 8.88 -13.66
N ILE A 124 -7.76 7.79 -12.90
CA ILE A 124 -9.01 7.16 -12.53
C ILE A 124 -9.59 7.95 -11.36
N ARG A 125 -10.80 8.52 -11.53
CA ARG A 125 -11.41 9.40 -10.51
C ARG A 125 -12.29 8.66 -9.49
N LYS A 126 -12.79 7.48 -9.85
CA LYS A 126 -13.63 6.64 -8.99
C LYS A 126 -12.99 5.26 -8.87
N TYR A 127 -12.51 4.95 -7.68
CA TYR A 127 -11.87 3.70 -7.34
C TYR A 127 -12.10 3.38 -5.87
N LYS A 128 -11.98 2.11 -5.50
CA LYS A 128 -12.15 1.67 -4.12
C LYS A 128 -10.98 2.18 -3.27
N LYS A 129 -11.30 2.66 -2.06
CA LYS A 129 -10.32 3.07 -1.06
C LYS A 129 -10.57 2.31 0.23
N TRP A 130 -9.49 1.97 0.91
CA TRP A 130 -9.49 1.30 2.21
C TRP A 130 -9.04 2.29 3.27
N TYR A 131 -9.71 2.26 4.41
CA TYR A 131 -9.49 3.17 5.52
C TYR A 131 -9.21 2.36 6.78
N VAL A 132 -8.50 2.96 7.72
CA VAL A 132 -8.39 2.45 9.09
C VAL A 132 -9.43 3.16 9.95
N SER A 133 -10.07 2.45 10.87
CA SER A 133 -10.99 3.08 11.84
C SER A 133 -10.20 3.71 12.98
N ASP A 134 -9.30 2.93 13.59
CA ASP A 134 -8.45 3.31 14.71
C ASP A 134 -7.01 2.87 14.46
N PHE A 135 -6.06 3.57 15.06
CA PHE A 135 -4.64 3.24 15.03
C PHE A 135 -3.95 3.76 16.30
N GLY A 136 -2.82 3.16 16.64
CA GLY A 136 -2.01 3.56 17.78
C GLY A 136 -0.79 2.66 17.94
N SER A 137 0.01 2.96 18.94
CA SER A 137 1.26 2.24 19.21
C SER A 137 1.09 1.22 20.34
N VAL A 138 1.73 0.07 20.19
CA VAL A 138 1.81 -0.98 21.21
C VAL A 138 3.26 -1.29 21.47
N THR A 139 3.65 -1.43 22.74
CA THR A 139 5.04 -1.72 23.14
C THR A 139 5.08 -2.86 24.14
N GLY A 140 6.12 -3.69 24.06
CA GLY A 140 6.31 -4.83 24.96
C GLY A 140 5.75 -6.12 24.37
N ALA A 141 6.47 -7.22 24.60
CA ALA A 141 6.20 -8.50 23.92
C ALA A 141 4.78 -9.04 24.17
N GLU A 142 4.26 -8.89 25.39
CA GLU A 142 2.93 -9.42 25.74
C GLU A 142 1.79 -8.64 25.06
N ASP A 143 1.87 -7.32 25.01
CA ASP A 143 0.83 -6.53 24.38
C ASP A 143 0.91 -6.62 22.85
N MET A 144 2.12 -6.75 22.29
CA MET A 144 2.30 -7.05 20.86
C MET A 144 1.68 -8.41 20.48
N LYS A 145 1.90 -9.46 21.28
CA LYS A 145 1.28 -10.77 21.04
C LYS A 145 -0.24 -10.69 21.05
N LYS A 146 -0.83 -9.98 22.02
CA LYS A 146 -2.29 -9.81 22.12
C LYS A 146 -2.85 -9.12 20.89
N GLU A 147 -2.25 -8.00 20.49
CA GLU A 147 -2.71 -7.22 19.33
C GLU A 147 -2.62 -8.05 18.04
N ILE A 148 -1.49 -8.70 17.79
CA ILE A 148 -1.31 -9.55 16.59
C ILE A 148 -2.28 -10.73 16.60
N PHE A 149 -2.49 -11.38 17.74
CA PHE A 149 -3.38 -12.55 17.82
C PHE A 149 -4.85 -12.19 17.57
N VAL A 150 -5.29 -11.04 18.08
CA VAL A 150 -6.70 -10.61 17.98
C VAL A 150 -6.99 -9.94 16.63
N ASN A 151 -6.09 -9.07 16.17
CA ASN A 151 -6.36 -8.17 15.05
C ASN A 151 -5.52 -8.43 13.79
N GLY A 152 -4.50 -9.29 13.88
CA GLY A 152 -3.57 -9.59 12.77
C GLY A 152 -2.27 -8.83 12.82
#